data_AF-A0A1B6IC78-F1
#
_entry.id   AF-A0A1B6IC78-F1
#
_cell.length_a   1.000
_cell.length_b   1.000
_cell.length_c   1.000
_cell.angle_alpha   90.00
_cell.angle_beta   90.00
_cell.angle_gamma   90.00
#
_symmetry.space_group_name_H-M   'P 1'
#
loop_
_entity.id
_entity.type
_entity.pdbx_description
1 polymer ?
#
loop_
_entity_poly.entity_id
_entity_poly.type
_entity_poly.pdbx_seq_one_letter_code
_entity_poly.pdbx_strand_id
1 'polypeptide(L)'
;GCLSTVQHDLVFDPVATLASACAILVHQLKQVLLIWDSSHSCVGQLFSRQWWSQYEEYQEMYRRTRQFLRDKTVTDDDFLELCKLRRGAATYSLPALLDLPVQRLAQYEQYFQSLLQETS
;
A
#
# COMPACT_ATOMS: atom_id res chain seq x y z
N GLY A 1 22.87 -8.32 -10.27
CA GLY A 1 22.27 -7.81 -11.51
C GLY A 1 20.96 -7.12 -11.25
N CYS A 2 20.45 -6.35 -12.22
CA CYS A 2 19.14 -5.71 -12.14
C CYS A 2 17.98 -6.72 -12.25
N LEU A 3 16.76 -6.28 -11.97
CA LEU A 3 15.54 -7.07 -12.19
C LEU A 3 15.27 -7.24 -13.69
N SER A 4 14.81 -8.42 -14.10
CA SER A 4 14.16 -8.57 -15.42
C SER A 4 12.80 -7.86 -15.44
N THR A 5 12.21 -7.65 -16.60
CA THR A 5 10.88 -7.01 -16.72
C THR A 5 9.83 -7.74 -15.87
N VAL A 6 9.76 -9.07 -15.97
CA VAL A 6 8.81 -9.88 -15.19
C VAL A 6 9.03 -9.73 -13.68
N GLN A 7 10.29 -9.64 -13.25
CA GLN A 7 10.63 -9.44 -11.83
C GLN A 7 10.33 -8.02 -11.36
N HIS A 8 10.54 -7.03 -12.23
CA HIS A 8 10.18 -5.65 -11.98
C HIS A 8 8.66 -5.55 -11.77
N ASP A 9 7.88 -6.08 -12.69
CA ASP A 9 6.41 -6.05 -12.66
C ASP A 9 5.88 -6.77 -11.40
N LEU A 10 6.44 -7.93 -11.05
CA LEU A 10 6.13 -8.64 -9.80
C LEU A 10 6.35 -7.78 -8.53
N VAL A 11 7.37 -6.91 -8.55
CA VAL A 11 7.73 -6.07 -7.39
C VAL A 11 6.93 -4.78 -7.36
N PHE A 12 6.75 -4.13 -8.50
CA PHE A 12 6.27 -2.74 -8.56
C PHE A 12 4.82 -2.61 -9.00
N ASP A 13 4.27 -3.51 -9.81
CA ASP A 13 2.90 -3.38 -10.29
C ASP A 13 1.86 -3.46 -9.17
N PRO A 14 1.95 -4.39 -8.19
CA PRO A 14 0.96 -4.45 -7.12
C PRO A 14 0.92 -3.14 -6.30
N VAL A 15 2.09 -2.57 -5.99
CA VAL A 15 2.15 -1.31 -5.24
C VAL A 15 1.74 -0.10 -6.08
N ALA A 16 2.04 -0.08 -7.38
CA ALA A 16 1.63 0.99 -8.29
C ALA A 16 0.10 1.02 -8.49
N THR A 17 -0.51 -0.15 -8.67
CA THR A 17 -1.98 -0.31 -8.76
C THR A 17 -2.63 0.17 -7.47
N LEU A 18 -2.17 -0.31 -6.32
CA LEU A 18 -2.74 0.10 -5.04
C LEU A 18 -2.52 1.60 -4.74
N ALA A 19 -1.35 2.15 -5.09
CA ALA A 19 -1.08 3.58 -4.94
C ALA A 19 -2.03 4.43 -5.80
N SER A 20 -2.32 3.99 -7.02
CA SER A 20 -3.28 4.66 -7.91
C SER A 20 -4.70 4.64 -7.31
N ALA A 21 -5.13 3.49 -6.78
CA ALA A 21 -6.39 3.38 -6.07
C ALA A 21 -6.41 4.32 -4.85
N CYS A 22 -5.33 4.35 -4.04
CA CYS A 22 -5.21 5.24 -2.89
C CYS A 22 -5.32 6.71 -3.28
N ALA A 23 -4.73 7.12 -4.41
CA ALA A 23 -4.84 8.49 -4.90
C ALA A 23 -6.29 8.86 -5.23
N ILE A 24 -7.05 7.94 -5.82
CA ILE A 24 -8.48 8.12 -6.10
C ILE A 24 -9.26 8.26 -4.78
N LEU A 25 -9.06 7.36 -3.82
CA LEU A 25 -9.74 7.45 -2.52
C LEU A 25 -9.42 8.77 -1.80
N VAL A 26 -8.16 9.19 -1.78
CA VAL A 26 -7.74 10.46 -1.18
C VAL A 26 -8.42 11.64 -1.87
N HIS A 27 -8.55 11.61 -3.19
CA HIS A 27 -9.28 12.64 -3.92
C HIS A 27 -10.77 12.66 -3.51
N GLN A 28 -11.42 11.50 -3.45
CA GLN A 28 -12.82 11.38 -3.03
C GLN A 28 -13.04 11.85 -1.58
N LEU A 29 -12.14 11.49 -0.66
CA LEU A 29 -12.16 11.97 0.72
C LEU A 29 -12.07 13.49 0.78
N LYS A 30 -11.18 14.10 -0.02
CA LYS A 30 -11.09 15.57 -0.11
C LYS A 30 -12.40 16.20 -0.60
N GLN A 31 -13.06 15.61 -1.59
CA GLN A 31 -14.36 16.12 -2.06
C GLN A 31 -15.44 16.03 -0.99
N VAL A 32 -15.51 14.91 -0.26
CA VAL A 32 -16.44 14.73 0.85
C VAL A 32 -16.19 15.74 1.97
N LEU A 33 -14.93 16.04 2.27
CA LEU A 33 -14.57 17.05 3.27
C LEU A 33 -14.99 18.47 2.88
N LEU A 34 -15.06 18.81 1.59
CA LEU A 34 -15.47 20.14 1.13
C LEU A 34 -16.95 20.43 1.39
N ILE A 35 -17.79 19.40 1.42
CA ILE A 35 -19.24 19.50 1.62
C ILE A 35 -19.68 18.84 2.93
N TRP A 36 -18.74 18.67 3.88
CA TRP A 36 -18.99 17.91 5.09
C TRP A 36 -20.05 18.57 5.97
N ASP A 37 -21.06 17.79 6.28
CA ASP A 37 -22.11 18.07 7.24
C ASP A 37 -22.09 16.98 8.30
N SER A 38 -21.79 17.36 9.55
CA SER A 38 -21.71 16.43 10.69
C SER A 38 -23.00 15.65 10.95
N SER A 39 -24.14 16.12 10.47
CA SER A 39 -25.44 15.48 10.69
C SER A 39 -25.83 14.49 9.59
N HIS A 40 -25.24 14.61 8.40
CA HIS A 40 -25.70 13.87 7.21
C HIS A 40 -24.59 13.20 6.40
N SER A 41 -23.34 13.65 6.54
CA SER A 41 -22.22 13.11 5.78
C SER A 41 -21.72 11.81 6.36
N CYS A 42 -21.36 10.87 5.48
CA CYS A 42 -20.76 9.60 5.87
C CYS A 42 -19.60 9.25 4.92
N VAL A 43 -18.52 8.71 5.49
CA VAL A 43 -17.34 8.29 4.71
C VAL A 43 -17.37 6.82 4.32
N GLY A 44 -18.25 6.01 4.93
CA GLY A 44 -18.26 4.56 4.77
C GLY A 44 -18.46 4.10 3.32
N GLN A 45 -19.20 4.86 2.51
CA GLN A 45 -19.44 4.52 1.10
C GLN A 45 -18.15 4.56 0.26
N LEU A 46 -17.14 5.35 0.66
CA LEU A 46 -15.85 5.41 -0.02
C LEU A 46 -15.02 4.14 0.20
N PHE A 47 -15.24 3.46 1.32
CA PHE A 47 -14.58 2.19 1.70
C PHE A 47 -15.42 1.00 1.26
N SER A 48 -15.77 0.97 -0.03
CA SER A 48 -16.61 -0.07 -0.63
C SER A 48 -15.91 -1.43 -0.72
N ARG A 49 -16.65 -2.49 -1.03
CA ARG A 49 -16.07 -3.81 -1.31
C ARG A 49 -15.05 -3.79 -2.45
N GLN A 50 -15.29 -2.96 -3.47
CA GLN A 50 -14.36 -2.79 -4.59
C GLN A 50 -13.05 -2.12 -4.14
N TRP A 51 -13.13 -1.17 -3.21
CA TRP A 51 -11.94 -0.57 -2.61
C TRP A 51 -11.12 -1.62 -1.85
N TRP A 52 -11.79 -2.44 -1.03
CA TRP A 52 -11.12 -3.49 -0.24
C TRP A 52 -10.47 -4.57 -1.10
N SER A 53 -11.07 -4.92 -2.25
CA SER A 53 -10.47 -5.92 -3.15
C SER A 53 -9.07 -5.51 -3.64
N GLN A 54 -8.79 -4.21 -3.76
CA GLN A 54 -7.46 -3.71 -4.12
C GLN A 54 -6.40 -4.07 -3.08
N TYR A 55 -6.78 -4.06 -1.79
CA TYR A 55 -5.90 -4.49 -0.71
C TYR A 55 -5.77 -6.00 -0.61
N GLU A 56 -6.84 -6.75 -0.90
CA GLU A 56 -6.82 -8.21 -0.99
C GLU A 56 -5.84 -8.67 -2.09
N GLU A 57 -5.97 -8.11 -3.30
CA GLU A 57 -5.07 -8.34 -4.43
C GLU A 57 -3.61 -8.00 -4.07
N TYR A 58 -3.39 -6.86 -3.40
CA TYR A 58 -2.07 -6.48 -2.93
C TYR A 58 -1.49 -7.48 -1.92
N GLN A 59 -2.28 -7.95 -0.95
CA GLN A 59 -1.83 -8.90 0.07
C GLN A 59 -1.44 -10.26 -0.53
N GLU A 60 -2.21 -10.74 -1.51
CA GLU A 60 -1.91 -11.98 -2.24
C GLU A 60 -0.55 -11.91 -2.93
N MET A 61 -0.26 -10.78 -3.58
CA MET A 61 1.00 -10.56 -4.28
C MET A 61 2.15 -10.23 -3.33
N TYR A 62 1.90 -9.48 -2.26
CA TYR A 62 2.90 -9.03 -1.29
C TYR A 62 3.71 -10.19 -0.71
N ARG A 63 3.08 -11.31 -0.34
CA ARG A 63 3.80 -12.49 0.18
C ARG A 63 4.79 -13.04 -0.85
N ARG A 64 4.38 -13.13 -2.12
CA ARG A 64 5.22 -13.61 -3.22
C ARG A 64 6.38 -12.64 -3.49
N THR A 65 6.09 -11.34 -3.55
CA THR A 65 7.08 -10.28 -3.74
C THR A 65 8.11 -10.26 -2.61
N ARG A 66 7.68 -10.37 -1.35
CA ARG A 66 8.59 -10.44 -0.18
C ARG A 66 9.49 -11.65 -0.22
N GLN A 67 8.95 -12.81 -0.58
CA GLN A 67 9.76 -14.02 -0.70
C GLN A 67 10.80 -13.87 -1.79
N PHE A 68 10.38 -13.43 -2.99
CA PHE A 68 11.27 -13.16 -4.10
C PHE A 68 12.40 -12.20 -3.73
N LEU A 69 12.09 -11.07 -3.08
CA LEU A 69 13.11 -10.09 -2.69
C LEU A 69 14.09 -10.66 -1.67
N ARG A 70 13.63 -11.45 -0.69
CA ARG A 70 14.53 -12.12 0.26
C ARG A 70 15.50 -13.04 -0.45
N ASP A 71 14.99 -13.91 -1.32
CA ASP A 71 15.82 -14.87 -2.06
C ASP A 71 16.80 -14.13 -2.99
N LYS A 72 16.35 -13.08 -3.67
CA LYS A 72 17.19 -12.21 -4.51
C LYS A 72 18.31 -11.56 -3.71
N THR A 73 18.03 -11.03 -2.52
CA THR A 73 19.06 -10.37 -1.69
C THR A 73 20.09 -11.33 -1.12
N VAL A 74 19.76 -12.62 -0.98
CA VAL A 74 20.70 -13.66 -0.52
C VAL A 74 21.56 -14.19 -1.66
N THR A 75 21.06 -14.15 -2.90
CA THR A 75 21.68 -14.80 -4.06
C THR A 75 22.35 -13.84 -5.04
N ASP A 76 22.12 -12.54 -4.92
CA ASP A 76 22.58 -11.52 -5.86
C ASP A 76 23.12 -10.28 -5.11
N ASP A 77 24.42 -10.30 -4.83
CA ASP A 77 25.13 -9.21 -4.13
C ASP A 77 25.07 -7.89 -4.90
N ASP A 78 25.17 -7.92 -6.22
CA ASP A 78 25.05 -6.74 -7.08
C ASP A 78 23.66 -6.08 -6.95
N PHE A 79 22.61 -6.88 -6.85
CA PHE A 79 21.25 -6.38 -6.61
C PHE A 79 21.16 -5.72 -5.23
N LEU A 80 21.73 -6.35 -4.21
CA LEU A 80 21.77 -5.80 -2.86
C LEU A 80 22.50 -4.46 -2.81
N GLU A 81 23.67 -4.35 -3.45
CA GLU A 81 24.42 -3.10 -3.56
C GLU A 81 23.64 -2.03 -4.34
N LEU A 82 22.98 -2.40 -5.44
CA LEU A 82 22.10 -1.49 -6.17
C LEU A 82 20.97 -0.95 -5.28
N CYS A 83 20.34 -1.81 -4.46
CA CYS A 83 19.31 -1.39 -3.52
C CYS A 83 19.83 -0.43 -2.45
N LYS A 84 21.07 -0.63 -1.96
CA LYS A 84 21.73 0.30 -1.01
C LYS A 84 22.00 1.63 -1.69
N LEU A 85 22.58 1.61 -2.89
CA LEU A 85 22.90 2.80 -3.68
C LEU A 85 21.66 3.63 -4.01
N ARG A 86 20.58 2.98 -4.46
CA ARG A 86 19.31 3.64 -4.80
C ARG A 86 18.56 4.18 -3.60
N ARG A 87 18.74 3.59 -2.41
CA ARG A 87 18.17 4.13 -1.18
C ARG A 87 18.77 5.48 -0.84
N GLY A 88 20.09 5.66 -1.01
CA GLY A 88 20.75 6.91 -0.63
C GLY A 88 20.39 7.33 0.81
N ALA A 89 19.88 8.56 0.97
CA ALA A 89 19.37 9.08 2.24
C ALA A 89 17.86 8.88 2.45
N ALA A 90 17.18 8.11 1.60
CA ALA A 90 15.74 7.88 1.72
C ALA A 90 15.40 7.08 2.98
N THR A 91 14.33 7.50 3.66
CA THR A 91 13.84 6.92 4.91
C THR A 91 13.50 5.43 4.78
N TYR A 92 13.00 5.00 3.62
CA TYR A 92 12.47 3.66 3.42
C TYR A 92 13.36 2.82 2.51
N SER A 93 13.65 1.60 2.95
CA SER A 93 14.19 0.54 2.09
C SER A 93 13.11 0.04 1.12
N LEU A 94 13.50 -0.63 0.03
CA LEU A 94 12.54 -1.27 -0.87
C LEU A 94 11.59 -2.23 -0.12
N PRO A 95 12.07 -3.14 0.76
CA PRO A 95 11.17 -3.94 1.60
C PRO A 95 10.26 -3.09 2.49
N ALA A 96 10.78 -2.03 3.11
CA ALA A 96 9.98 -1.17 3.98
C ALA A 96 8.88 -0.42 3.21
N LEU A 97 9.12 0.00 1.96
CA LEU A 97 8.10 0.60 1.10
C LEU A 97 6.95 -0.36 0.83
N LEU A 98 7.24 -1.64 0.62
CA LEU A 98 6.23 -2.68 0.42
C LEU A 98 5.49 -3.04 1.71
N ASP A 99 6.04 -2.71 2.87
CA ASP A 99 5.37 -2.96 4.16
C ASP A 99 4.32 -1.87 4.45
N LEU A 100 4.42 -0.69 3.84
CA LEU A 100 3.55 0.47 4.12
C LEU A 100 2.06 0.16 3.90
N PRO A 101 1.61 -0.45 2.80
CA PRO A 101 0.19 -0.72 2.62
C PRO A 101 -0.34 -1.76 3.62
N VAL A 102 0.48 -2.75 3.99
CA VAL A 102 0.10 -3.74 5.02
C VAL A 102 -0.08 -3.06 6.38
N GLN A 103 0.83 -2.16 6.75
CA GLN A 103 0.71 -1.36 7.98
C GLN A 103 -0.53 -0.45 7.94
N ARG A 104 -0.86 0.11 6.77
CA ARG A 104 -2.03 0.98 6.61
C ARG A 104 -3.35 0.25 6.84
N LEU A 105 -3.45 -1.04 6.51
CA LEU A 105 -4.64 -1.83 6.80
C LEU A 105 -4.96 -1.94 8.29
N ALA A 106 -3.95 -2.20 9.12
CA ALA A 106 -4.13 -2.25 10.57
C ALA A 106 -4.60 -0.90 11.13
N GLN A 107 -4.16 0.22 10.54
CA GLN A 107 -4.64 1.55 10.90
C GLN A 107 -6.10 1.77 10.53
N TYR A 108 -6.55 1.29 9.36
CA TYR A 108 -7.97 1.40 8.98
C TYR A 108 -8.88 0.67 9.97
N GLU A 109 -8.49 -0.53 10.40
CA GLU A 109 -9.25 -1.28 11.41
C GLU A 109 -9.41 -0.47 12.71
N GLN A 110 -8.32 0.12 13.20
CA GLN A 110 -8.35 0.97 14.40
C GLN A 110 -9.23 2.20 14.23
N TYR A 111 -9.13 2.89 13.08
CA TYR A 111 -9.94 4.08 12.80
C TYR A 111 -11.43 3.75 12.75
N PHE A 112 -11.82 2.66 12.08
CA PHE A 112 -13.23 2.31 11.97
C PHE A 112 -13.81 1.74 13.25
N GLN A 113 -13.04 0.99 14.03
CA GLN A 113 -13.47 0.57 15.37
C GLN A 113 -13.72 1.78 16.27
N SER A 114 -12.82 2.76 16.27
CA SER A 114 -12.97 3.99 17.05
C SER A 114 -14.20 4.78 16.58
N LEU A 115 -14.37 4.93 15.27
CA LEU A 115 -15.54 5.61 14.69
C LEU A 115 -16.85 4.94 15.10
N LEU A 116 -16.92 3.60 15.03
CA LEU A 116 -18.12 2.86 15.42
C LEU A 116 -18.46 3.08 16.90
N GLN A 117 -17.46 3.12 17.78
CA GLN A 117 -17.67 3.40 19.21
C GLN A 117 -18.21 4.81 19.46
N GLU A 118 -17.78 5.80 18.68
CA GLU A 118 -18.25 7.19 18.79
C GLU A 118 -19.65 7.42 18.18
N THR A 119 -20.07 6.56 17.25
CA THR A 119 -21.37 6.63 16.58
C THR A 119 -22.44 5.67 17.13
N SER A 120 -22.09 4.85 18.13
CA SER A 120 -23.00 3.91 18.83
C SER A 120 -23.67 4.58 20.02
#